data_AF-A0A1F4Z4T4-F1
#
_entry.id   AF-A0A1F4Z4T4-F1
#
_cell.length_a   1.000
_cell.length_b   1.000
_cell.length_c   1.000
_cell.angle_alpha   90.00
_cell.angle_beta   90.00
_cell.angle_gamma   90.00
#
_symmetry.space_group_name_H-M   'P 1'
#
loop_
_entity.id
_entity.type
_entity.pdbx_description
1 polymer ?
#
loop_
_entity_poly.entity_id
_entity_poly.type
_entity_poly.pdbx_seq_one_letter_code
_entity_poly.pdbx_strand_id
1 'polypeptide(L)'
;MKREFSAGGLVYKRIGDKVVWLIRRPAVNPEFKGNLGWSFPKGWIDDEEGGKEPGKRARGEVRASGAEMEESALREVREEGGAEAKIVGKLPTIRFFFTNQTGEKVMKFITYYVMGYVGEAAEGVGWETAEVKWAEEEEALKLLAFKSEREMLLGAKALVQ
;
A
#
# COMPACT_ATOMS: atom_id res chain seq x y z
N MET A 1 -12.99 -6.89 -19.45
CA MET A 1 -12.79 -5.87 -18.39
C MET A 1 -11.54 -6.25 -17.62
N LYS A 2 -10.47 -5.45 -17.71
CA LYS A 2 -9.20 -5.72 -17.02
C LYS A 2 -9.39 -5.56 -15.51
N ARG A 3 -8.74 -6.43 -14.74
CA ARG A 3 -8.71 -6.38 -13.28
C ARG A 3 -7.26 -6.25 -12.85
N GLU A 4 -7.04 -5.51 -11.79
CA GLU A 4 -5.73 -5.41 -11.16
C GLU A 4 -5.84 -5.66 -9.66
N PHE A 5 -4.97 -6.50 -9.12
CA PHE A 5 -4.93 -6.86 -7.72
C PHE A 5 -3.61 -6.41 -7.08
N SER A 6 -3.75 -5.75 -5.94
CA SER A 6 -2.66 -5.17 -5.16
C SER A 6 -2.82 -5.50 -3.69
N ALA A 7 -1.71 -5.45 -2.97
CA ALA A 7 -1.66 -5.59 -1.52
C ALA A 7 -0.81 -4.48 -0.90
N GLY A 8 -1.06 -4.15 0.36
CA GLY A 8 -0.35 -3.08 1.05
C GLY A 8 -0.54 -3.11 2.56
N GLY A 9 0.13 -2.18 3.25
CA GLY A 9 0.18 -2.17 4.70
C GLY A 9 -0.10 -0.81 5.34
N LEU A 10 -0.94 -0.82 6.38
CA LEU A 10 -1.05 0.26 7.35
C LEU A 10 -0.10 -0.09 8.51
N VAL A 11 1.13 0.41 8.42
CA VAL A 11 2.15 0.17 9.45
C VAL A 11 2.02 1.21 10.56
N TYR A 12 1.96 0.75 11.79
CA TYR A 12 1.98 1.63 12.96
C TYR A 12 3.19 1.37 13.86
N LYS A 13 3.59 2.39 14.61
CA LYS A 13 4.46 2.26 15.78
C LYS A 13 3.99 3.16 16.91
N ARG A 14 4.38 2.81 18.14
CA ARG A 14 4.09 3.59 19.34
C ARG A 14 5.28 4.49 19.67
N ILE A 15 5.00 5.77 19.90
CA ILE A 15 5.97 6.75 20.40
C ILE A 15 5.38 7.35 21.67
N GLY A 16 5.80 6.83 22.82
CA GLY A 16 5.13 7.12 24.09
C GLY A 16 3.70 6.57 24.11
N ASP A 17 2.75 7.44 24.42
CA ASP A 17 1.30 7.15 24.42
C ASP A 17 0.67 7.27 23.02
N LYS A 18 1.40 7.82 22.05
CA LYS A 18 0.90 8.08 20.70
C LYS A 18 1.11 6.90 19.76
N VAL A 19 0.18 6.73 18.83
CA VAL A 19 0.30 5.84 17.67
C VAL A 19 0.54 6.70 16.43
N VAL A 20 1.59 6.39 15.69
CA VAL A 20 1.90 7.02 14.40
C VAL A 20 1.88 5.98 13.29
N TRP A 21 1.49 6.42 12.11
CA TRP A 21 1.25 5.59 10.92
C TRP A 21 2.21 5.97 9.81
N LEU A 22 2.75 4.96 9.13
CA LEU A 22 3.60 5.15 7.96
C LEU A 22 2.74 5.48 6.74
N ILE A 23 2.93 6.67 6.20
CA ILE A 23 2.40 7.08 4.90
C ILE A 23 3.55 7.44 3.98
N ARG A 24 3.34 7.28 2.67
CA ARG A 24 4.32 7.59 1.64
C ARG A 24 3.72 8.49 0.57
N ARG A 25 4.59 9.24 -0.10
CA ARG A 25 4.27 10.04 -1.27
C ARG A 25 5.06 9.50 -2.46
N PRO A 26 4.39 9.10 -3.56
CA PRO A 26 5.07 8.58 -4.73
C PRO A 26 6.01 9.61 -5.36
N ALA A 27 7.09 9.13 -5.97
CA ALA A 27 7.95 9.91 -6.86
C ALA A 27 7.19 10.30 -8.13
N VAL A 28 7.57 11.43 -8.73
CA VAL A 28 7.03 11.83 -10.02
C VAL A 28 7.55 10.86 -11.07
N ASN A 29 6.65 10.08 -11.65
CA ASN A 29 6.97 9.19 -12.77
C ASN A 29 6.31 9.75 -14.06
N PRO A 30 7.08 10.25 -15.04
CA PRO A 30 6.55 10.72 -16.32
C PRO A 30 5.79 9.62 -17.09
N GLU A 31 6.22 8.36 -16.90
CA GLU A 31 5.62 7.17 -17.48
C GLU A 31 4.43 6.65 -16.65
N PHE A 32 4.12 7.23 -15.48
CA PHE A 32 2.97 6.83 -14.68
C PHE A 32 2.24 8.05 -14.11
N LYS A 33 1.14 8.45 -14.77
CA LYS A 33 0.28 9.57 -14.35
C LYS A 33 -0.68 9.17 -13.21
N GLY A 34 -0.11 8.64 -12.12
CA GLY A 34 -0.84 8.35 -10.89
C GLY A 34 -1.11 9.61 -10.06
N ASN A 35 -1.98 9.50 -9.05
CA ASN A 35 -2.13 10.57 -8.05
C ASN A 35 -0.86 10.66 -7.21
N LEU A 36 -0.26 11.86 -7.14
CA LEU A 36 0.97 12.12 -6.39
C LEU A 36 0.76 12.46 -4.91
N GLY A 37 -0.46 12.28 -4.40
CA GLY A 37 -0.80 12.52 -3.01
C GLY A 37 -0.33 11.40 -2.06
N TRP A 38 -0.40 11.69 -0.76
CA TRP A 38 -0.03 10.72 0.27
C TRP A 38 -0.96 9.51 0.26
N SER A 39 -0.38 8.33 0.42
CA SER A 39 -1.09 7.06 0.53
C SER A 39 -0.34 6.08 1.42
N PHE A 40 -0.96 4.94 1.72
CA PHE A 40 -0.24 3.84 2.36
C PHE A 40 0.66 3.10 1.34
N PRO A 41 1.74 2.44 1.78
CA PRO A 41 2.52 1.53 0.94
C PRO A 41 1.67 0.42 0.34
N LYS A 42 1.78 0.23 -0.98
CA LYS A 42 1.04 -0.78 -1.76
C LYS A 42 1.53 -0.89 -3.20
N GLY A 43 1.51 -2.12 -3.72
CA GLY A 43 1.83 -2.42 -5.11
C GLY A 43 1.14 -3.68 -5.60
N TRP A 44 1.51 -4.15 -6.80
CA TRP A 44 0.92 -5.34 -7.40
C TRP A 44 1.29 -6.60 -6.61
N ILE A 45 0.40 -7.60 -6.58
CA ILE A 45 0.70 -8.85 -5.84
C ILE A 45 1.93 -9.54 -6.44
N ASP A 46 2.00 -9.58 -7.77
CA ASP A 46 3.18 -9.97 -8.53
C ASP A 46 3.37 -9.02 -9.73
N ASP A 47 4.57 -9.01 -10.26
CA ASP A 47 4.97 -8.23 -11.42
C ASP A 47 5.72 -9.11 -12.44
N GLU A 48 5.85 -8.57 -13.64
CA GLU A 48 6.66 -9.08 -14.73
C GLU A 48 7.62 -7.96 -15.21
N GLU A 49 8.71 -8.35 -15.85
CA GLU A 49 9.75 -7.45 -16.37
C GLU A 49 10.41 -6.52 -15.33
N GLY A 50 10.43 -6.92 -14.06
CA GLY A 50 11.06 -6.16 -12.98
C GLY A 50 10.26 -4.92 -12.59
N GLY A 51 8.97 -5.11 -12.31
CA GLY A 51 8.06 -4.05 -11.87
C GLY A 51 7.41 -3.22 -12.99
N LYS A 52 7.63 -3.55 -14.26
CA LYS A 52 7.09 -2.77 -15.39
C LYS A 52 5.65 -3.13 -15.72
N GLU A 53 5.29 -4.41 -15.56
CA GLU A 53 3.95 -4.90 -15.87
C GLU A 53 3.38 -5.70 -14.69
N PRO A 54 2.06 -5.67 -14.47
CA PRO A 54 1.43 -6.51 -13.45
C PRO A 54 1.56 -7.97 -13.85
N GLY A 55 1.98 -8.85 -12.95
CA GLY A 55 2.10 -10.28 -13.21
C GLY A 55 0.75 -11.00 -13.30
N LYS A 56 0.77 -12.31 -13.52
CA LYS A 56 -0.44 -13.12 -13.74
C LYS A 56 -1.44 -13.05 -12.57
N ARG A 57 -0.98 -12.96 -11.32
CA ARG A 57 -1.89 -12.82 -10.16
C ARG A 57 -2.44 -11.41 -10.06
N ALA A 58 -1.60 -10.41 -10.29
CA ALA A 58 -2.00 -9.02 -10.33
C ALA A 58 -3.02 -8.77 -11.45
N ARG A 59 -2.92 -9.43 -12.61
CA ARG A 59 -3.94 -9.38 -13.69
C ARG A 59 -5.20 -10.22 -13.39
N GLY A 60 -5.17 -11.06 -12.36
CA GLY A 60 -6.27 -11.95 -11.98
C GLY A 60 -6.42 -13.18 -12.87
N GLU A 61 -5.40 -13.53 -13.64
CA GLU A 61 -5.35 -14.76 -14.44
C GLU A 61 -5.11 -15.98 -13.54
N VAL A 62 -4.35 -15.80 -12.48
CA VAL A 62 -4.11 -16.79 -11.42
C VAL A 62 -4.59 -16.22 -10.09
N ARG A 63 -5.29 -17.02 -9.29
CA ARG A 63 -5.74 -16.58 -7.97
C ARG A 63 -4.57 -16.61 -6.98
N ALA A 64 -4.26 -15.46 -6.39
CA ALA A 64 -3.36 -15.38 -5.24
C ALA A 64 -3.98 -16.02 -4.00
N SER A 65 -3.17 -16.78 -3.26
CA SER A 65 -3.46 -17.28 -1.93
C SER A 65 -3.40 -16.17 -0.88
N GLY A 66 -3.89 -16.46 0.34
CA GLY A 66 -3.78 -15.56 1.47
C GLY A 66 -2.32 -15.19 1.79
N ALA A 67 -1.46 -16.20 1.84
CA ALA A 67 -0.04 -16.04 2.14
C ALA A 67 0.68 -15.19 1.08
N GLU A 68 0.39 -15.39 -0.20
CA GLU A 68 0.99 -14.57 -1.27
C GLU A 68 0.56 -13.10 -1.17
N MET A 69 -0.70 -12.81 -0.81
CA MET A 69 -1.13 -11.42 -0.58
C MET A 69 -0.44 -10.79 0.64
N GLU A 70 -0.22 -11.57 1.70
CA GLU A 70 0.50 -11.13 2.90
C GLU A 70 1.98 -10.84 2.60
N GLU A 71 2.63 -11.74 1.86
CA GLU A 71 4.01 -11.57 1.40
C GLU A 71 4.16 -10.33 0.53
N SER A 72 3.26 -10.13 -0.45
CA SER A 72 3.24 -8.91 -1.26
C SER A 72 3.07 -7.67 -0.37
N ALA A 73 2.11 -7.67 0.57
CA ALA A 73 1.90 -6.51 1.44
C ALA A 73 3.15 -6.14 2.25
N LEU A 74 3.86 -7.14 2.77
CA LEU A 74 5.12 -6.94 3.51
C LEU A 74 6.23 -6.43 2.59
N ARG A 75 6.36 -7.00 1.39
CA ARG A 75 7.32 -6.56 0.36
C ARG A 75 7.12 -5.09 0.02
N GLU A 76 5.88 -4.68 -0.25
CA GLU A 76 5.53 -3.31 -0.63
C GLU A 76 5.75 -2.31 0.53
N VAL A 77 5.50 -2.73 1.77
CA VAL A 77 5.83 -1.93 2.96
C VAL A 77 7.33 -1.71 3.09
N ARG A 78 8.13 -2.74 2.83
CA ARG A 78 9.59 -2.63 2.82
C ARG A 78 10.06 -1.72 1.70
N GLU A 79 9.61 -1.94 0.47
CA GLU A 79 10.08 -1.24 -0.72
C GLU A 79 9.60 0.20 -0.80
N GLU A 80 8.30 0.48 -0.63
CA GLU A 80 7.79 1.86 -0.73
C GLU A 80 7.90 2.63 0.59
N GLY A 81 7.91 1.92 1.72
CA GLY A 81 7.85 2.50 3.06
C GLY A 81 9.19 2.49 3.82
N GLY A 82 10.18 1.73 3.37
CA GLY A 82 11.47 1.59 4.04
C GLY A 82 11.39 0.92 5.42
N ALA A 83 10.33 0.16 5.70
CA ALA A 83 10.09 -0.41 7.02
C ALA A 83 9.93 -1.93 6.98
N GLU A 84 10.47 -2.60 7.98
CA GLU A 84 10.15 -4.00 8.31
C GLU A 84 8.95 -4.02 9.26
N ALA A 85 8.02 -4.95 9.04
CA ALA A 85 6.77 -5.01 9.77
C ALA A 85 6.25 -6.43 9.99
N LYS A 86 5.33 -6.58 10.93
CA LYS A 86 4.62 -7.84 11.21
C LYS A 86 3.12 -7.64 11.09
N ILE A 87 2.46 -8.52 10.33
CA ILE A 87 1.00 -8.49 10.16
C ILE A 87 0.31 -8.76 11.50
N VAL A 88 -0.65 -7.89 11.81
CA VAL A 88 -1.54 -7.99 12.98
C VAL A 88 -2.93 -8.46 12.56
N GLY A 89 -3.41 -7.98 11.41
CA GLY A 89 -4.73 -8.37 10.92
C GLY A 89 -5.00 -7.86 9.51
N LYS A 90 -5.97 -8.49 8.86
CA LYS A 90 -6.42 -8.14 7.52
C LYS A 90 -7.53 -7.10 7.57
N LEU A 91 -7.47 -6.10 6.68
CA LEU A 91 -8.53 -5.13 6.46
C LEU A 91 -9.40 -5.50 5.23
N PRO A 92 -10.60 -4.92 5.10
CA PRO A 92 -11.43 -5.10 3.91
C PRO A 92 -10.71 -4.69 2.62
N THR A 93 -10.99 -5.39 1.52
CA THR A 93 -10.47 -5.06 0.19
C THR A 93 -11.20 -3.85 -0.39
N ILE A 94 -10.44 -2.82 -0.76
CA ILE A 94 -10.96 -1.65 -1.50
C ILE A 94 -11.12 -2.03 -2.97
N ARG A 95 -12.20 -1.55 -3.60
CA ARG A 95 -12.46 -1.72 -5.03
C ARG A 95 -12.88 -0.42 -5.69
N PHE A 96 -12.20 -0.03 -6.77
CA PHE A 96 -12.57 1.14 -7.58
C PHE A 96 -12.20 0.94 -9.05
N PHE A 97 -12.67 1.83 -9.91
CA PHE A 97 -12.30 1.86 -11.32
C PHE A 97 -11.37 3.04 -11.58
N PHE A 98 -10.42 2.84 -12.49
CA PHE A 98 -9.64 3.91 -13.08
C PHE A 98 -9.46 3.65 -14.58
N THR A 99 -9.02 4.67 -15.30
CA THR A 99 -8.63 4.55 -16.70
C THR A 99 -7.12 4.55 -16.76
N ASN A 100 -6.52 3.51 -17.34
CA ASN A 100 -5.08 3.42 -17.50
C ASN A 100 -4.60 4.33 -18.64
N GLN A 101 -3.30 4.30 -18.92
CA GLN A 101 -2.68 5.19 -19.91
C GLN A 101 -3.07 4.87 -21.35
N THR A 102 -3.49 3.64 -21.63
CA THR A 102 -4.00 3.21 -22.94
C THR A 102 -5.48 3.54 -23.14
N GLY A 103 -6.13 4.19 -22.16
CA GLY A 103 -7.55 4.55 -22.20
C GLY A 103 -8.50 3.43 -21.78
N GLU A 104 -7.97 2.31 -21.30
CA GLU A 104 -8.77 1.16 -20.88
C GLU A 104 -9.27 1.33 -19.45
N LYS A 105 -10.54 0.95 -19.21
CA LYS A 105 -11.12 0.92 -17.88
C LYS A 105 -10.67 -0.33 -17.12
N VAL A 106 -9.96 -0.12 -16.02
CA VAL A 106 -9.44 -1.16 -15.13
C VAL A 106 -10.19 -1.16 -13.81
N MET A 107 -10.58 -2.34 -13.33
CA MET A 107 -11.12 -2.54 -11.97
C MET A 107 -9.98 -2.90 -11.02
N LYS A 108 -9.61 -1.97 -10.13
CA LYS A 108 -8.54 -2.15 -9.15
C LYS A 108 -9.09 -2.72 -7.85
N PHE A 109 -8.36 -3.67 -7.28
CA PHE A 109 -8.57 -4.26 -5.97
C PHE A 109 -7.32 -4.07 -5.12
N ILE A 110 -7.48 -3.58 -3.90
CA ILE A 110 -6.36 -3.40 -2.96
C ILE A 110 -6.74 -4.02 -1.64
N THR A 111 -5.96 -5.00 -1.19
CA THR A 111 -6.13 -5.62 0.12
C THR A 111 -5.08 -5.05 1.07
N TYR A 112 -5.53 -4.41 2.13
CA TYR A 112 -4.65 -3.85 3.16
C TYR A 112 -4.55 -4.76 4.38
N TYR A 113 -3.42 -4.66 5.07
CA TYR A 113 -3.16 -5.32 6.35
C TYR A 113 -2.69 -4.29 7.37
N VAL A 114 -3.15 -4.41 8.62
CA VAL A 114 -2.57 -3.66 9.74
C VAL A 114 -1.30 -4.36 10.17
N MET A 115 -0.23 -3.61 10.36
CA MET A 115 1.08 -4.15 10.69
C MET A 115 1.75 -3.36 11.82
N GLY A 116 2.40 -4.06 12.73
CA GLY A 116 3.28 -3.45 13.72
C GLY A 116 4.69 -3.29 13.14
N TYR A 117 5.27 -2.11 13.28
CA TYR A 117 6.66 -1.84 12.89
C TYR A 117 7.65 -2.70 13.69
N VAL A 118 8.66 -3.22 12.99
CA VAL A 118 9.72 -4.07 13.56
C VAL A 118 11.09 -3.39 13.45
N GLY A 119 11.34 -2.62 12.40
CA GLY A 119 12.61 -1.95 12.17
C GLY A 119 12.66 -1.21 10.84
N GLU A 120 13.78 -0.55 10.57
CA GLU A 120 14.05 0.05 9.26
C GLU A 120 14.51 -1.06 8.29
N ALA A 121 14.07 -0.97 7.04
CA ALA A 121 14.59 -1.83 5.96
C ALA A 121 16.05 -1.45 5.66
N ALA A 122 16.90 -2.44 5.41
CA ALA A 122 18.33 -2.20 5.15
C ALA A 122 18.56 -1.45 3.83
N GLU A 123 17.69 -1.69 2.85
CA GLU A 123 17.70 -1.09 1.52
C GLU A 123 17.15 0.34 1.52
N GLY A 124 16.44 0.73 2.59
CA GLY A 124 15.75 2.00 2.69
C GLY A 124 14.53 2.09 1.77
N VAL A 125 14.15 3.32 1.44
CA VAL A 125 12.98 3.62 0.62
C VAL A 125 13.35 3.48 -0.87
N GLY A 126 12.56 2.70 -1.60
CA GLY A 126 12.71 2.47 -3.04
C GLY A 126 12.44 3.71 -3.89
N TRP A 127 12.85 3.64 -5.17
CA TRP A 127 12.83 4.76 -6.11
C TRP A 127 11.42 5.28 -6.45
N GLU A 128 10.37 4.47 -6.24
CA GLU A 128 8.97 4.83 -6.47
C GLU A 128 8.40 5.78 -5.42
N THR A 129 9.11 5.97 -4.31
CA THR A 129 8.68 6.85 -3.22
C THR A 129 9.60 8.07 -3.14
N ALA A 130 9.01 9.27 -3.22
CA ALA A 130 9.73 10.52 -3.00
C ALA A 130 9.95 10.81 -1.51
N GLU A 131 8.99 10.41 -0.67
CA GLU A 131 8.99 10.77 0.74
C GLU A 131 8.17 9.78 1.56
N VAL A 132 8.66 9.44 2.75
CA VAL A 132 7.90 8.72 3.78
C VAL A 132 7.71 9.60 5.00
N LYS A 133 6.61 9.39 5.72
CA LYS A 133 6.30 10.11 6.95
C LYS A 133 5.60 9.21 7.95
N TRP A 134 6.02 9.32 9.20
CA TRP A 134 5.29 8.82 10.35
C TRP A 134 4.37 9.94 10.85
N ALA A 135 3.06 9.76 10.71
CA ALA A 135 2.05 10.77 11.05
C ALA A 135 1.08 10.25 12.12
N GLU A 136 0.69 11.11 13.05
CA GLU A 136 -0.42 10.81 13.97
C GLU A 136 -1.73 10.62 13.19
N GLU A 137 -2.70 9.91 13.77
CA GLU A 137 -3.98 9.57 13.11
C GLU A 137 -4.66 10.80 12.47
N GLU A 138 -4.82 11.89 13.22
CA GLU A 138 -5.46 13.11 12.71
C GLU A 138 -4.70 13.77 11.57
N GLU A 139 -3.38 13.70 11.59
CA GLU A 139 -2.53 14.25 10.53
C GLU A 139 -2.58 13.36 9.29
N ALA A 140 -2.45 12.04 9.46
CA ALA A 140 -2.57 11.08 8.37
C ALA A 140 -3.92 11.22 7.65
N LEU A 141 -5.03 11.39 8.40
CA LEU A 141 -6.35 11.63 7.82
C LEU A 141 -6.43 12.92 6.99
N LYS A 142 -5.66 13.95 7.32
CA LYS A 142 -5.59 15.21 6.55
C LYS A 142 -4.72 15.06 5.31
N LEU A 143 -3.65 14.27 5.38
CA LEU A 143 -2.66 14.11 4.31
C LEU A 143 -3.09 13.09 3.24
N LEU A 144 -3.67 11.96 3.65
CA LEU A 144 -4.07 10.88 2.76
C LEU A 144 -4.97 11.41 1.64
N ALA A 145 -4.62 11.13 0.39
CA ALA A 145 -5.33 11.65 -0.76
C ALA A 145 -6.68 10.94 -0.98
N PHE A 146 -6.75 9.65 -0.66
CA PHE A 146 -7.89 8.80 -1.00
C PHE A 146 -8.86 8.63 0.16
N LYS A 147 -10.15 8.89 -0.09
CA LYS A 147 -11.21 8.68 0.88
C LYS A 147 -11.23 7.25 1.45
N SER A 148 -11.04 6.27 0.58
CA SER A 148 -11.03 4.85 0.97
C SER A 148 -9.90 4.51 1.94
N GLU A 149 -8.73 5.15 1.80
CA GLU A 149 -7.60 4.91 2.72
C GLU A 149 -7.81 5.58 4.07
N ARG A 150 -8.46 6.76 4.08
CA ARG A 150 -8.92 7.39 5.34
C ARG A 150 -9.90 6.49 6.09
N GLU A 151 -10.83 5.85 5.38
CA GLU A 151 -11.77 4.89 5.95
C GLU A 151 -11.05 3.62 6.48
N MET A 152 -10.04 3.12 5.75
CA MET A 152 -9.22 2.00 6.23
C MET A 152 -8.47 2.33 7.51
N LEU A 153 -7.90 3.55 7.62
CA LEU A 153 -7.20 3.99 8.82
C LEU A 153 -8.12 4.02 10.05
N LEU A 154 -9.34 4.54 9.90
CA LEU A 154 -10.33 4.55 10.97
C LEU A 154 -10.72 3.13 11.42
N GLY A 155 -10.82 2.19 10.48
CA GLY A 155 -11.10 0.78 10.79
C GLY A 155 -9.91 0.05 11.44
N ALA A 156 -8.69 0.43 11.09
CA ALA A 156 -7.46 -0.19 11.60
C ALA A 156 -7.27 -0.01 13.11
N LYS A 157 -7.84 1.05 13.71
CA LYS A 157 -7.74 1.37 15.13
C LYS A 157 -8.18 0.22 16.04
N ALA A 158 -9.18 -0.56 15.63
CA ALA A 158 -9.65 -1.71 16.41
C ALA A 158 -8.64 -2.87 16.48
N LEU A 159 -7.63 -2.86 15.61
CA LEU A 159 -6.58 -3.88 15.51
C LEU A 159 -5.25 -3.44 16.15
N VAL A 160 -5.15 -2.19 16.61
CA VAL A 160 -3.96 -1.68 17.29
C VAL A 160 -4.10 -1.92 18.79
N GLN A 161 -3.26 -2.80 19.35
CA GLN A 161 -3.19 -3.11 20.78
C GLN A 161 -2.25 -2.16 21.51
#